data_AF-A0A0Q4PTF8-F1
#
_entry.id   AF-A0A0Q4PTF8-F1
#
_cell.length_a   1.000
_cell.length_b   1.000
_cell.length_c   1.000
_cell.angle_alpha   90.00
_cell.angle_beta   90.00
_cell.angle_gamma   90.00
#
_symmetry.space_group_name_H-M   'P 1'
#
loop_
_entity.id
_entity.type
_entity.pdbx_description
1 polymer ?
#
loop_
_entity_poly.entity_id
_entity_poly.type
_entity_poly.pdbx_seq_one_letter_code
_entity_poly.pdbx_strand_id
1 'polypeptide(L)'
;MPTYDFVIAGGGSAASVAARRLVKEFGFRVLMLERGLARTNRIMAMPAGYMKYLGQDTFLEMHKTVPQPQLGGRAPIVPVAKVLGGGSSVNAMVYMRGQKEDYDGWAQSLGNDPSWSYDGILPHFTGIEDNARLHDRFHGAGGPLRVSDPGYTTQTTHDFIAAAEALGHKPNPDFNGATQFGVGIMQHTYAQWGRYKERSDAVKAFLDPLKGDERLTIISEARVDKILVENGQATGVIYTRNGESHTVRAEREVLVGAGTYNSAKLMMLSGIGPADHLRQHGIAVVADIPGVGQNLQDHHEVPVIATTKGKSGYFGQDRGWNMIRNGLQYLLTNSGPVTTTGIEACMFFDPDGGPRPTIQLYCAPIVYLDRDVSAAKPTYGVTFTSCLLRPKARGSVTLRSANPADQPVVDCNFFGHPDDLRLTIAALHEARKLLKSSPLAEKIDTELLPGQAVMDDPEALEKYCGQTVKTNYHPVGTLRMGRADDPTAVVDSELRVRGVEGLRVIDCSIMPQIVSGNTNAPAMAIGSKAASLVAGR
;
A
#
# COMPACT_ATOMS: atom_id res chain seq x y z
N MET A 1 32.56 12.93 12.22
CA MET A 1 31.09 12.78 12.12
C MET A 1 30.74 11.39 12.64
N PRO A 2 29.58 11.17 13.28
CA PRO A 2 29.18 9.82 13.66
C PRO A 2 29.14 8.93 12.41
N THR A 3 29.74 7.75 12.51
CA THR A 3 29.69 6.75 11.45
C THR A 3 28.49 5.83 11.65
N TYR A 4 27.93 5.36 10.53
CA TYR A 4 26.77 4.47 10.48
C TYR A 4 27.12 3.28 9.59
N ASP A 5 26.82 2.06 10.06
CA ASP A 5 26.94 0.86 9.23
C ASP A 5 26.05 0.98 8.00
N PHE A 6 24.80 1.42 8.22
CA PHE A 6 23.79 1.55 7.17
C PHE A 6 23.15 2.93 7.16
N VAL A 7 22.94 3.45 5.96
CA VAL A 7 22.12 4.64 5.72
C VAL A 7 20.88 4.24 4.93
N ILE A 8 19.71 4.47 5.51
CA ILE A 8 18.40 4.19 4.88
C ILE A 8 17.81 5.48 4.33
N ALA A 9 17.60 5.51 3.01
CA ALA A 9 16.91 6.58 2.31
C ALA A 9 15.39 6.30 2.28
N GLY A 10 14.65 6.92 3.20
CA GLY A 10 13.22 6.74 3.41
C GLY A 10 12.90 6.10 4.76
N GLY A 11 11.88 6.62 5.44
CA GLY A 11 11.38 6.12 6.72
C GLY A 11 10.05 5.38 6.60
N GLY A 12 9.81 4.69 5.48
CA GLY A 12 8.58 3.96 5.19
C GLY A 12 8.38 2.68 6.00
N SER A 13 7.36 1.92 5.63
CA SER A 13 6.95 0.71 6.37
C SER A 13 8.02 -0.38 6.33
N ALA A 14 8.61 -0.66 5.16
CA ALA A 14 9.68 -1.64 5.02
C ALA A 14 10.97 -1.19 5.72
N ALA A 15 11.35 0.08 5.53
CA ALA A 15 12.52 0.70 6.17
C ALA A 15 12.46 0.65 7.69
N SER A 16 11.27 0.86 8.27
CA SER A 16 11.06 0.79 9.72
C SER A 16 11.32 -0.60 10.29
N VAL A 17 10.85 -1.65 9.60
CA VAL A 17 11.14 -3.05 9.98
C VAL A 17 12.63 -3.34 9.84
N ALA A 18 13.23 -2.97 8.71
CA ALA A 18 14.64 -3.21 8.46
C ALA A 18 15.53 -2.58 9.53
N ALA A 19 15.30 -1.28 9.84
CA ALA A 19 16.02 -0.57 10.88
C ALA A 19 15.87 -1.25 12.25
N ARG A 20 14.66 -1.66 12.62
CA ARG A 20 14.42 -2.36 13.89
C ARG A 20 15.24 -3.62 14.01
N ARG A 21 15.24 -4.44 12.97
CA ARG A 21 15.99 -5.70 12.97
C ARG A 21 17.50 -5.46 12.97
N LEU A 22 18.01 -4.59 12.10
CA LEU A 22 19.43 -4.23 12.02
C LEU A 22 19.98 -3.74 13.37
N VAL A 23 19.21 -2.90 14.08
CA VAL A 23 19.61 -2.38 15.39
C VAL A 23 19.42 -3.43 16.50
N LYS A 24 18.23 -4.01 16.61
CA LYS A 24 17.86 -4.82 17.79
C LYS A 24 18.38 -6.25 17.74
N GLU A 25 18.36 -6.86 16.55
CA GLU A 25 18.72 -8.27 16.36
C GLU A 25 20.20 -8.41 15.99
N PHE A 26 20.75 -7.46 15.22
CA PHE A 26 22.12 -7.56 14.69
C PHE A 26 23.12 -6.54 15.27
N GLY A 27 22.63 -5.53 16.01
CA GLY A 27 23.47 -4.60 16.75
C GLY A 27 24.14 -3.49 15.93
N PHE A 28 23.71 -3.26 14.70
CA PHE A 28 24.28 -2.25 13.80
C PHE A 28 23.81 -0.83 14.11
N ARG A 29 24.63 0.16 13.71
CA ARG A 29 24.31 1.59 13.74
C ARG A 29 23.62 1.98 12.43
N VAL A 30 22.40 2.50 12.53
CA VAL A 30 21.55 2.84 11.39
C VAL A 30 21.18 4.32 11.43
N LEU A 31 21.41 5.01 10.32
CA LEU A 31 20.81 6.31 10.05
C LEU A 31 19.61 6.15 9.11
N MET A 32 18.47 6.70 9.49
CA MET A 32 17.27 6.79 8.64
C MET A 32 16.97 8.24 8.30
N LEU A 33 16.82 8.52 7.01
CA LEU A 33 16.46 9.83 6.50
C LEU A 33 15.03 9.80 5.95
N GLU A 34 14.12 10.53 6.59
CA GLU A 34 12.70 10.60 6.20
C GLU A 34 12.39 12.01 5.70
N ARG A 35 11.81 12.11 4.50
CA ARG A 35 11.46 13.39 3.88
C ARG A 35 10.31 14.09 4.61
N GLY A 36 9.38 13.33 5.16
CA GLY A 36 8.19 13.81 5.82
C GLY A 36 8.35 14.14 7.30
N LEU A 37 7.22 14.47 7.90
CA LEU A 37 7.12 14.79 9.32
C LEU A 37 7.48 13.58 10.19
N ALA A 38 8.02 13.85 11.38
CA ALA A 38 8.38 12.78 12.33
C ALA A 38 7.16 12.04 12.90
N ARG A 39 5.99 12.67 12.92
CA ARG A 39 4.78 12.15 13.59
C ARG A 39 3.52 12.57 12.85
N THR A 40 2.50 11.73 12.94
CA THR A 40 1.11 12.04 12.56
C THR A 40 0.39 12.78 13.68
N ASN A 41 -0.81 13.29 13.39
CA ASN A 41 -1.68 13.84 14.43
C ASN A 41 -2.15 12.72 15.39
N ARG A 42 -2.24 13.01 16.69
CA ARG A 42 -2.65 12.04 17.73
C ARG A 42 -3.98 11.36 17.42
N ILE A 43 -4.91 12.02 16.75
CA ILE A 43 -6.20 11.40 16.37
C ILE A 43 -6.00 10.20 15.43
N MET A 44 -4.93 10.18 14.62
CA MET A 44 -4.63 9.07 13.70
C MET A 44 -4.19 7.79 14.40
N ALA A 45 -3.89 7.86 15.71
CA ALA A 45 -3.74 6.67 16.53
C ALA A 45 -5.07 5.95 16.74
N MET A 46 -6.20 6.65 16.73
CA MET A 46 -7.53 6.03 16.78
C MET A 46 -7.87 5.42 15.40
N PRO A 47 -8.39 4.18 15.32
CA PRO A 47 -8.73 3.55 14.05
C PRO A 47 -9.61 4.40 13.14
N ALA A 48 -10.65 5.07 13.65
CA ALA A 48 -11.50 5.95 12.84
C ALA A 48 -10.85 7.30 12.47
N GLY A 49 -9.76 7.69 13.14
CA GLY A 49 -9.18 9.04 13.04
C GLY A 49 -8.53 9.35 11.71
N TYR A 50 -8.08 8.33 10.96
CA TYR A 50 -7.46 8.52 9.64
C TYR A 50 -8.42 9.16 8.62
N MET A 51 -9.74 8.95 8.76
CA MET A 51 -10.75 9.54 7.86
C MET A 51 -10.68 11.07 7.84
N LYS A 52 -10.24 11.70 8.94
CA LYS A 52 -10.10 13.17 9.03
C LYS A 52 -8.96 13.73 8.18
N TYR A 53 -8.04 12.87 7.72
CA TYR A 53 -6.88 13.23 6.91
C TYR A 53 -6.90 12.58 5.52
N LEU A 54 -7.93 11.80 5.20
CA LEU A 54 -8.06 11.16 3.90
C LEU A 54 -8.13 12.22 2.80
N GLY A 55 -7.23 12.13 1.82
CA GLY A 55 -7.15 13.10 0.71
C GLY A 55 -6.57 14.47 1.08
N GLN A 56 -5.98 14.64 2.27
CA GLN A 56 -5.27 15.87 2.66
C GLN A 56 -3.77 15.73 2.48
N ASP A 57 -3.10 16.81 2.05
CA ASP A 57 -1.67 16.85 1.76
C ASP A 57 -0.78 17.04 3.00
N THR A 58 -1.35 17.10 4.20
CA THR A 58 -0.60 17.27 5.46
C THR A 58 0.43 16.17 5.66
N PHE A 59 0.05 14.91 5.40
CA PHE A 59 0.92 13.74 5.51
C PHE A 59 1.08 13.01 4.18
N LEU A 60 0.57 13.59 3.09
CA LEU A 60 0.56 12.99 1.77
C LEU A 60 1.25 13.90 0.77
N GLU A 61 1.89 13.31 -0.23
CA GLU A 61 2.25 13.99 -1.46
C GLU A 61 1.32 13.53 -2.58
N MET A 62 0.58 14.48 -3.13
CA MET A 62 -0.39 14.24 -4.21
C MET A 62 0.35 14.29 -5.55
N HIS A 63 0.63 13.14 -6.15
CA HIS A 63 1.21 13.08 -7.49
C HIS A 63 0.09 13.17 -8.53
N LYS A 64 0.15 14.18 -9.40
CA LYS A 64 -0.71 14.22 -10.58
C LYS A 64 -0.08 13.36 -11.66
N THR A 65 -0.79 12.33 -12.10
CA THR A 65 -0.33 11.46 -13.19
C THR A 65 -0.38 12.17 -14.54
N VAL A 66 0.18 11.56 -15.58
CA VAL A 66 -0.02 12.02 -16.96
C VAL A 66 -1.48 11.81 -17.41
N PRO A 67 -2.01 12.64 -18.33
CA PRO A 67 -3.29 12.38 -18.97
C PRO A 67 -3.29 11.04 -19.69
N GLN A 68 -4.30 10.21 -19.43
CA GLN A 68 -4.45 8.87 -20.02
C GLN A 68 -5.60 8.88 -21.03
N PRO A 69 -5.33 8.69 -22.35
CA PRO A 69 -6.35 8.76 -23.39
C PRO A 69 -7.54 7.82 -23.15
N GLN A 70 -7.27 6.59 -22.70
CA GLN A 70 -8.27 5.56 -22.39
C GLN A 70 -9.18 5.93 -21.20
N LEU A 71 -8.81 6.94 -20.40
CA LEU A 71 -9.63 7.46 -19.30
C LEU A 71 -10.38 8.75 -19.70
N GLY A 72 -10.53 9.00 -21.01
CA GLY A 72 -11.10 10.25 -21.52
C GLY A 72 -10.21 11.48 -21.26
N GLY A 73 -8.89 11.29 -21.19
CA GLY A 73 -7.92 12.36 -20.91
C GLY A 73 -7.77 12.71 -19.43
N ARG A 74 -8.37 11.94 -18.51
CA ARG A 74 -8.16 12.11 -17.07
C ARG A 74 -6.70 11.87 -16.70
N ALA A 75 -6.27 12.62 -15.68
CA ALA A 75 -4.99 12.46 -15.01
C ALA A 75 -5.24 12.22 -13.52
N PRO A 76 -5.52 10.96 -13.10
CA PRO A 76 -5.80 10.64 -11.70
C PRO A 76 -4.69 11.11 -10.76
N ILE A 77 -5.07 11.51 -9.55
CA ILE A 77 -4.12 11.81 -8.48
C ILE A 77 -3.75 10.50 -7.76
N VAL A 78 -2.45 10.27 -7.55
CA VAL A 78 -1.94 9.12 -6.79
C VAL A 78 -1.17 9.61 -5.54
N PRO A 79 -1.85 9.67 -4.38
CA PRO A 79 -1.24 10.07 -3.12
C PRO A 79 -0.21 9.06 -2.63
N VAL A 80 0.88 9.55 -2.03
CA VAL A 80 1.82 8.72 -1.26
C VAL A 80 2.11 9.35 0.08
N ALA A 81 2.41 8.53 1.08
CA ALA A 81 2.75 9.03 2.40
C ALA A 81 4.04 9.86 2.40
N LYS A 82 4.03 10.94 3.17
CA LYS A 82 5.14 11.84 3.45
C LYS A 82 5.20 12.10 4.95
N VAL A 83 5.49 11.03 5.71
CA VAL A 83 5.58 11.00 7.17
C VAL A 83 6.34 9.73 7.58
N LEU A 84 7.00 9.76 8.73
CA LEU A 84 7.66 8.57 9.31
C LEU A 84 6.66 7.40 9.47
N GLY A 85 7.12 6.19 9.14
CA GLY A 85 6.32 4.97 8.99
C GLY A 85 5.66 4.82 7.61
N GLY A 86 5.70 5.86 6.78
CA GLY A 86 5.17 5.88 5.42
C GLY A 86 3.70 5.51 5.36
N GLY A 87 3.33 4.66 4.39
CA GLY A 87 1.95 4.25 4.14
C GLY A 87 1.25 3.69 5.38
N SER A 88 1.95 2.92 6.22
CA SER A 88 1.39 2.34 7.45
C SER A 88 0.84 3.38 8.44
N SER A 89 1.36 4.60 8.43
CA SER A 89 0.95 5.68 9.35
C SER A 89 -0.32 6.39 8.89
N VAL A 90 -0.74 6.21 7.63
CA VAL A 90 -1.85 6.95 7.00
C VAL A 90 -2.92 6.05 6.36
N ASN A 91 -2.63 4.76 6.15
CA ASN A 91 -3.52 3.82 5.47
C ASN A 91 -4.81 3.49 6.27
N ALA A 92 -5.72 2.75 5.65
CA ALA A 92 -6.94 2.20 6.26
C ALA A 92 -6.70 0.95 7.14
N MET A 93 -5.44 0.63 7.47
CA MET A 93 -5.01 -0.45 8.37
C MET A 93 -5.39 -1.88 7.97
N VAL A 94 -5.97 -2.13 6.79
CA VAL A 94 -6.30 -3.49 6.36
C VAL A 94 -5.04 -4.36 6.32
N TYR A 95 -5.11 -5.56 6.90
CA TYR A 95 -4.01 -6.51 6.95
C TYR A 95 -4.26 -7.66 5.96
N MET A 96 -3.60 -7.58 4.81
CA MET A 96 -3.61 -8.59 3.76
C MET A 96 -2.18 -8.87 3.32
N ARG A 97 -1.90 -10.12 2.95
CA ARG A 97 -0.59 -10.54 2.45
C ARG A 97 -0.61 -10.75 0.95
N GLY A 98 -1.62 -11.43 0.45
CA GLY A 98 -1.68 -11.89 -0.94
C GLY A 98 -1.88 -13.39 -1.00
N GLN A 99 -1.81 -13.96 -2.19
CA GLN A 99 -1.97 -15.39 -2.43
C GLN A 99 -0.61 -16.08 -2.51
N LYS A 100 -0.57 -17.37 -2.21
CA LYS A 100 0.66 -18.19 -2.30
C LYS A 100 1.33 -18.03 -3.67
N GLU A 101 0.53 -18.09 -4.72
CA GLU A 101 0.97 -18.07 -6.10
C GLU A 101 1.57 -16.72 -6.52
N ASP A 102 1.29 -15.63 -5.80
CA ASP A 102 1.92 -14.34 -6.08
C ASP A 102 3.43 -14.42 -5.78
N TYR A 103 3.78 -15.00 -4.64
CA TYR A 103 5.16 -15.17 -4.21
C TYR A 103 5.86 -16.32 -4.94
N ASP A 104 5.15 -17.40 -5.24
CA ASP A 104 5.71 -18.44 -6.11
C ASP A 104 5.99 -17.87 -7.52
N GLY A 105 5.16 -16.94 -8.02
CA GLY A 105 5.42 -16.16 -9.23
C GLY A 105 6.64 -15.24 -9.12
N TRP A 106 6.90 -14.67 -7.94
CA TRP A 106 8.13 -13.93 -7.65
C TRP A 106 9.37 -14.84 -7.70
N ALA A 107 9.31 -16.01 -7.06
CA ALA A 107 10.37 -17.01 -7.12
C ALA A 107 10.65 -17.42 -8.57
N GLN A 108 9.61 -17.67 -9.37
CA GLN A 108 9.74 -18.00 -10.78
C GLN A 108 10.43 -16.88 -11.58
N SER A 109 10.04 -15.63 -11.33
CA SER A 109 10.66 -14.43 -11.93
C SER A 109 12.14 -14.26 -11.55
N LEU A 110 12.60 -14.98 -10.52
CA LEU A 110 13.99 -15.05 -10.06
C LEU A 110 14.69 -16.36 -10.42
N GLY A 111 14.09 -17.18 -11.30
CA GLY A 111 14.65 -18.47 -11.70
C GLY A 111 14.41 -19.59 -10.69
N ASN A 112 13.22 -19.59 -10.09
CA ASN A 112 12.77 -20.51 -9.05
C ASN A 112 13.58 -20.40 -7.74
N ASP A 113 13.98 -19.19 -7.36
CA ASP A 113 14.63 -18.95 -6.06
C ASP A 113 13.64 -19.26 -4.92
N PRO A 114 13.84 -20.33 -4.15
CA PRO A 114 12.87 -20.78 -3.15
C PRO A 114 12.74 -19.78 -1.99
N SER A 115 13.73 -18.91 -1.78
CA SER A 115 13.68 -17.91 -0.71
C SER A 115 12.55 -16.89 -0.93
N TRP A 116 12.11 -16.68 -2.18
CA TRP A 116 11.03 -15.77 -2.54
C TRP A 116 9.69 -16.46 -2.80
N SER A 117 9.64 -17.79 -2.71
CA SER A 117 8.39 -18.55 -2.73
C SER A 117 7.53 -18.20 -1.51
N TYR A 118 6.26 -18.61 -1.50
CA TYR A 118 5.40 -18.38 -0.34
C TYR A 118 6.01 -18.94 0.95
N ASP A 119 6.55 -20.16 0.90
CA ASP A 119 7.15 -20.80 2.08
C ASP A 119 8.44 -20.09 2.51
N GLY A 120 9.20 -19.53 1.55
CA GLY A 120 10.40 -18.75 1.84
C GLY A 120 10.11 -17.38 2.47
N ILE A 121 9.02 -16.72 2.08
CA ILE A 121 8.66 -15.40 2.61
C ILE A 121 7.78 -15.47 3.86
N LEU A 122 7.01 -16.55 4.06
CA LEU A 122 6.06 -16.69 5.18
C LEU A 122 6.69 -16.42 6.57
N PRO A 123 7.90 -16.89 6.90
CA PRO A 123 8.55 -16.56 8.18
C PRO A 123 8.76 -15.06 8.41
N HIS A 124 8.87 -14.26 7.35
CA HIS A 124 9.00 -12.80 7.44
C HIS A 124 7.67 -12.09 7.71
N PHE A 125 6.53 -12.77 7.47
CA PHE A 125 5.21 -12.32 7.91
C PHE A 125 4.93 -12.77 9.34
N THR A 126 5.04 -14.05 9.62
CA THR A 126 4.69 -14.62 10.93
C THR A 126 5.66 -14.18 12.02
N GLY A 127 6.95 -14.00 11.72
CA GLY A 127 7.94 -13.55 12.69
C GLY A 127 7.76 -12.10 13.18
N ILE A 128 7.03 -11.27 12.44
CA ILE A 128 6.74 -9.88 12.84
C ILE A 128 5.32 -9.69 13.38
N GLU A 129 4.43 -10.66 13.18
CA GLU A 129 3.02 -10.57 13.53
C GLU A 129 2.75 -10.99 14.99
N ASP A 130 1.85 -10.28 15.63
CA ASP A 130 1.16 -10.66 16.86
C ASP A 130 -0.34 -10.63 16.58
N ASN A 131 -0.86 -11.76 16.10
CA ASN A 131 -2.27 -11.89 15.75
C ASN A 131 -3.11 -12.10 17.01
N ALA A 132 -4.22 -11.38 17.14
CA ALA A 132 -5.05 -11.42 18.34
C ALA A 132 -5.92 -12.69 18.47
N ARG A 133 -6.07 -13.49 17.41
CA ARG A 133 -7.00 -14.64 17.38
C ARG A 133 -6.43 -15.88 16.71
N LEU A 134 -5.68 -15.72 15.62
CA LEU A 134 -5.21 -16.83 14.78
C LEU A 134 -3.79 -17.21 15.17
N HIS A 135 -3.54 -18.49 15.44
CA HIS A 135 -2.25 -19.01 15.91
C HIS A 135 -1.94 -20.36 15.26
N ASP A 136 -1.69 -20.35 13.96
CA ASP A 136 -1.37 -21.54 13.18
C ASP A 136 -0.14 -21.30 12.29
N ARG A 137 0.12 -22.18 11.31
CA ARG A 137 1.29 -22.04 10.42
C ARG A 137 1.31 -20.70 9.65
N PHE A 138 0.15 -20.12 9.41
CA PHE A 138 0.00 -18.86 8.70
C PHE A 138 0.08 -17.67 9.63
N HIS A 139 -0.01 -17.81 10.96
CA HIS A 139 -0.08 -16.66 11.86
C HIS A 139 0.96 -16.66 12.97
N GLY A 140 1.59 -15.50 13.14
CA GLY A 140 2.52 -15.21 14.22
C GLY A 140 1.83 -14.81 15.53
N ALA A 141 2.51 -15.11 16.63
CA ALA A 141 2.16 -14.65 17.97
C ALA A 141 3.40 -14.04 18.62
N GLY A 142 3.25 -12.89 19.29
CA GLY A 142 4.33 -12.23 20.03
C GLY A 142 5.27 -11.34 19.19
N GLY A 143 5.00 -11.16 17.90
CA GLY A 143 5.68 -10.17 17.08
C GLY A 143 5.39 -8.71 17.49
N PRO A 144 6.15 -7.73 16.99
CA PRO A 144 5.90 -6.32 17.25
C PRO A 144 4.64 -5.75 16.57
N LEU A 145 4.22 -6.30 15.43
CA LEU A 145 3.08 -5.81 14.65
C LEU A 145 1.79 -6.45 15.15
N ARG A 146 0.94 -5.68 15.82
CA ARG A 146 -0.33 -6.18 16.32
C ARG A 146 -1.41 -6.19 15.24
N VAL A 147 -2.04 -7.34 15.05
CA VAL A 147 -3.11 -7.57 14.08
C VAL A 147 -4.36 -8.04 14.83
N SER A 148 -5.51 -7.41 14.61
CA SER A 148 -6.76 -7.83 15.27
C SER A 148 -8.00 -7.57 14.41
N ASP A 149 -9.11 -8.19 14.80
CA ASP A 149 -10.43 -7.92 14.23
C ASP A 149 -10.95 -6.52 14.65
N PRO A 150 -11.90 -5.93 13.89
CA PRO A 150 -12.57 -4.68 14.27
C PRO A 150 -13.18 -4.71 15.67
N GLY A 151 -13.02 -3.61 16.42
CA GLY A 151 -13.64 -3.47 17.74
C GLY A 151 -15.14 -3.13 17.68
N TYR A 152 -15.66 -2.87 16.50
CA TYR A 152 -17.06 -2.57 16.21
C TYR A 152 -17.34 -2.92 14.75
N THR A 153 -18.56 -3.39 14.45
CA THR A 153 -19.05 -3.64 13.10
C THR A 153 -20.50 -3.20 12.96
N THR A 154 -20.91 -2.81 11.76
CA THR A 154 -22.29 -2.36 11.50
C THR A 154 -23.21 -3.49 11.04
N GLN A 155 -24.52 -3.32 11.24
CA GLN A 155 -25.49 -4.24 10.65
C GLN A 155 -25.36 -4.31 9.12
N THR A 156 -25.05 -3.20 8.46
CA THR A 156 -24.84 -3.14 6.99
C THR A 156 -23.70 -4.06 6.55
N THR A 157 -22.64 -4.15 7.35
CA THR A 157 -21.52 -5.09 7.13
C THR A 157 -22.00 -6.54 7.22
N HIS A 158 -22.84 -6.86 8.21
CA HIS A 158 -23.41 -8.20 8.33
C HIS A 158 -24.37 -8.54 7.18
N ASP A 159 -25.18 -7.58 6.74
CA ASP A 159 -26.11 -7.77 5.62
C ASP A 159 -25.36 -7.98 4.29
N PHE A 160 -24.23 -7.30 4.10
CA PHE A 160 -23.32 -7.52 2.97
C PHE A 160 -22.80 -8.96 2.94
N ILE A 161 -22.30 -9.46 4.08
CA ILE A 161 -21.79 -10.83 4.19
C ILE A 161 -22.91 -11.83 3.88
N ALA A 162 -24.08 -11.65 4.52
CA ALA A 162 -25.23 -12.53 4.32
C ALA A 162 -25.76 -12.51 2.87
N ALA A 163 -25.77 -11.35 2.22
CA ALA A 163 -26.17 -11.22 0.82
C ALA A 163 -25.17 -11.91 -0.13
N ALA A 164 -23.87 -11.86 0.18
CA ALA A 164 -22.85 -12.56 -0.60
C ALA A 164 -22.95 -14.08 -0.42
N GLU A 165 -23.20 -14.54 0.81
CA GLU A 165 -23.47 -15.96 1.10
C GLU A 165 -24.72 -16.45 0.37
N ALA A 166 -25.79 -15.65 0.31
CA ALA A 166 -27.00 -15.97 -0.44
C ALA A 166 -26.75 -16.09 -1.96
N LEU A 167 -25.71 -15.44 -2.49
CA LEU A 167 -25.24 -15.58 -3.87
C LEU A 167 -24.28 -16.77 -4.06
N GLY A 168 -23.99 -17.54 -3.01
CA GLY A 168 -23.14 -18.73 -3.06
C GLY A 168 -21.66 -18.48 -2.75
N HIS A 169 -21.27 -17.25 -2.37
CA HIS A 169 -19.91 -16.98 -1.90
C HIS A 169 -19.71 -17.59 -0.52
N LYS A 170 -18.65 -18.39 -0.34
CA LYS A 170 -18.40 -19.06 0.94
C LYS A 170 -17.96 -18.06 2.02
N PRO A 171 -18.34 -18.23 3.29
CA PRO A 171 -17.76 -17.47 4.37
C PRO A 171 -16.25 -17.77 4.47
N ASN A 172 -15.44 -16.73 4.68
CA ASN A 172 -14.02 -16.84 4.92
C ASN A 172 -13.64 -16.10 6.21
N PRO A 173 -13.22 -16.82 7.27
CA PRO A 173 -12.83 -16.22 8.54
C PRO A 173 -11.37 -15.73 8.57
N ASP A 174 -10.59 -16.01 7.52
CA ASP A 174 -9.17 -15.70 7.42
C ASP A 174 -8.69 -15.62 5.95
N PHE A 175 -8.59 -14.40 5.44
CA PHE A 175 -8.09 -14.11 4.09
C PHE A 175 -6.58 -14.31 3.92
N ASN A 176 -5.83 -14.52 5.01
CA ASN A 176 -4.38 -14.74 4.98
C ASN A 176 -3.99 -16.22 5.24
N GLY A 177 -4.99 -17.10 5.38
CA GLY A 177 -4.82 -18.53 5.61
C GLY A 177 -4.71 -19.34 4.32
N ALA A 178 -5.31 -20.54 4.32
CA ALA A 178 -5.17 -21.51 3.24
C ALA A 178 -5.82 -21.08 1.91
N THR A 179 -6.85 -20.22 1.94
CA THR A 179 -7.54 -19.72 0.75
C THR A 179 -7.97 -18.28 0.96
N GLN A 180 -7.86 -17.47 -0.09
CA GLN A 180 -8.33 -16.09 -0.06
C GLN A 180 -9.79 -15.96 -0.51
N PHE A 181 -10.36 -16.95 -1.22
CA PHE A 181 -11.75 -16.87 -1.70
C PHE A 181 -12.79 -16.69 -0.59
N GLY A 182 -13.88 -16.03 -0.95
CA GLY A 182 -15.07 -15.94 -0.11
C GLY A 182 -15.30 -14.55 0.46
N VAL A 183 -16.22 -14.45 1.40
CA VAL A 183 -16.69 -13.20 2.01
C VAL A 183 -16.51 -13.24 3.53
N GLY A 184 -16.16 -12.12 4.14
CA GLY A 184 -15.92 -12.08 5.58
C GLY A 184 -15.37 -10.76 6.10
N ILE A 185 -15.15 -10.72 7.41
CA ILE A 185 -14.53 -9.60 8.13
C ILE A 185 -13.02 -9.64 7.93
N MET A 186 -12.43 -8.50 7.61
CA MET A 186 -10.98 -8.36 7.45
C MET A 186 -10.31 -8.11 8.81
N GLN A 187 -9.09 -8.63 8.97
CA GLN A 187 -8.20 -8.20 10.05
C GLN A 187 -7.47 -6.90 9.68
N HIS A 188 -7.05 -6.17 10.71
CA HIS A 188 -6.37 -4.89 10.54
C HIS A 188 -5.15 -4.75 11.47
N THR A 189 -4.23 -3.87 11.09
CA THR A 189 -3.08 -3.44 11.90
C THR A 189 -3.48 -2.34 12.90
N TYR A 190 -4.43 -2.66 13.76
CA TYR A 190 -4.69 -1.96 15.03
C TYR A 190 -5.01 -3.02 16.09
N ALA A 191 -4.71 -2.71 17.35
CA ALA A 191 -4.98 -3.60 18.46
C ALA A 191 -5.01 -2.80 19.76
N GLN A 192 -5.29 -3.46 20.88
CA GLN A 192 -5.18 -2.82 22.17
C GLN A 192 -3.71 -2.50 22.48
N TRP A 193 -3.39 -1.23 22.66
CA TRP A 193 -2.11 -0.70 23.15
C TRP A 193 -2.35 -0.07 24.52
N GLY A 194 -1.96 -0.79 25.58
CA GLY A 194 -2.31 -0.40 26.95
C GLY A 194 -3.82 -0.38 27.15
N ARG A 195 -4.41 0.80 27.36
CA ARG A 195 -5.84 0.95 27.63
C ARG A 195 -6.71 0.99 26.36
N TYR A 196 -6.16 1.42 25.22
CA TYR A 196 -6.98 1.79 24.07
C TYR A 196 -6.66 0.96 22.83
N LYS A 197 -7.67 0.70 21.98
CA LYS A 197 -7.47 0.10 20.66
C LYS A 197 -6.96 1.18 19.70
N GLU A 198 -5.71 1.05 19.30
CA GLU A 198 -5.00 2.03 18.49
C GLU A 198 -4.35 1.38 17.27
N ARG A 199 -4.12 2.18 16.23
CA ARG A 199 -3.27 1.87 15.08
C ARG A 199 -1.95 1.25 15.54
N SER A 200 -1.58 0.16 14.89
CA SER A 200 -0.29 -0.53 14.96
C SER A 200 0.46 -0.27 13.64
N ASP A 201 0.96 0.95 13.45
CA ASP A 201 1.78 1.32 12.30
C ASP A 201 3.25 0.90 12.47
N ALA A 202 4.05 1.12 11.43
CA ALA A 202 5.44 0.72 11.44
C ALA A 202 6.28 1.49 12.48
N VAL A 203 5.90 2.73 12.79
CA VAL A 203 6.59 3.52 13.83
C VAL A 203 6.33 2.91 15.19
N LYS A 204 5.05 2.72 15.56
CA LYS A 204 4.66 2.17 16.86
C LYS A 204 5.16 0.74 17.06
N ALA A 205 5.08 -0.09 16.02
CA ALA A 205 5.50 -1.49 16.12
C ALA A 205 7.03 -1.64 16.17
N PHE A 206 7.78 -0.90 15.34
CA PHE A 206 9.19 -1.22 15.09
C PHE A 206 10.17 -0.15 15.56
N LEU A 207 9.82 1.14 15.48
CA LEU A 207 10.74 2.24 15.81
C LEU A 207 10.58 2.73 17.26
N ASP A 208 9.34 2.79 17.76
CA ASP A 208 9.04 3.20 19.13
C ASP A 208 9.76 2.34 20.19
N PRO A 209 9.91 1.01 20.04
CA PRO A 209 10.70 0.18 20.95
C PRO A 209 12.21 0.50 20.95
N LEU A 210 12.70 1.26 19.97
CA LEU A 210 14.09 1.71 19.86
C LEU A 210 14.31 3.15 20.30
N LYS A 211 13.28 3.82 20.85
CA LYS A 211 13.45 5.18 21.39
C LYS A 211 14.54 5.21 22.46
N GLY A 212 15.56 6.02 22.22
CA GLY A 212 16.72 6.17 23.10
C GLY A 212 17.86 5.18 22.84
N ASP A 213 17.73 4.25 21.89
CA ASP A 213 18.85 3.42 21.45
C ASP A 213 19.81 4.26 20.60
N GLU A 214 21.04 4.46 21.08
CA GLU A 214 22.07 5.29 20.42
C GLU A 214 22.49 4.78 19.05
N ARG A 215 22.17 3.52 18.71
CA ARG A 215 22.47 2.93 17.41
C ARG A 215 21.46 3.30 16.34
N LEU A 216 20.29 3.86 16.70
CA LEU A 216 19.32 4.34 15.72
C LEU A 216 19.28 5.87 15.72
N THR A 217 19.64 6.48 14.59
CA THR A 217 19.42 7.91 14.36
C THR A 217 18.35 8.08 13.28
N ILE A 218 17.32 8.88 13.56
CA ILE A 218 16.27 9.23 12.60
C ILE A 218 16.31 10.74 12.38
N ILE A 219 16.42 11.17 11.13
CA ILE A 219 16.33 12.57 10.72
C ILE A 219 15.09 12.73 9.85
N SER A 220 14.08 13.40 10.39
CA SER A 220 12.86 13.77 9.65
C SER A 220 13.06 15.07 8.88
N GLU A 221 12.14 15.34 7.95
CA GLU A 221 12.17 16.50 7.06
C GLU A 221 13.48 16.59 6.25
N ALA A 222 14.08 15.43 5.97
CA ALA A 222 15.33 15.25 5.25
C ALA A 222 15.06 14.53 3.93
N ARG A 223 15.09 15.28 2.82
CA ARG A 223 14.91 14.71 1.48
C ARG A 223 16.26 14.19 0.98
N VAL A 224 16.36 12.89 0.76
CA VAL A 224 17.53 12.32 0.06
C VAL A 224 17.46 12.71 -1.40
N ASP A 225 18.49 13.40 -1.87
CA ASP A 225 18.53 14.02 -3.19
C ASP A 225 19.39 13.21 -4.17
N LYS A 226 20.43 12.54 -3.66
CA LYS A 226 21.37 11.77 -4.48
C LYS A 226 22.09 10.69 -3.66
N ILE A 227 22.33 9.54 -4.27
CA ILE A 227 23.24 8.51 -3.77
C ILE A 227 24.65 8.82 -4.27
N LEU A 228 25.63 8.80 -3.36
CA LEU A 228 27.03 8.97 -3.69
C LEU A 228 27.59 7.64 -4.18
N VAL A 229 28.07 7.61 -5.42
CA VAL A 229 28.73 6.43 -6.00
C VAL A 229 30.17 6.80 -6.35
N GLU A 230 31.12 6.06 -5.79
CA GLU A 230 32.56 6.23 -5.97
C GLU A 230 33.15 4.89 -6.41
N ASN A 231 33.86 4.87 -7.53
CA ASN A 231 34.47 3.65 -8.09
C ASN A 231 33.48 2.47 -8.24
N GLY A 232 32.22 2.75 -8.58
CA GLY A 232 31.18 1.74 -8.73
C GLY A 232 30.48 1.31 -7.44
N GLN A 233 30.87 1.86 -6.28
CA GLN A 233 30.28 1.54 -4.98
C GLN A 233 29.48 2.71 -4.41
N ALA A 234 28.27 2.45 -3.90
CA ALA A 234 27.50 3.41 -3.13
C ALA A 234 28.12 3.60 -1.74
N THR A 235 28.61 4.81 -1.46
CA THR A 235 29.35 5.12 -0.22
C THR A 235 28.58 6.03 0.73
N GLY A 236 27.41 6.52 0.33
CA GLY A 236 26.62 7.43 1.14
C GLY A 236 25.51 8.13 0.36
N VAL A 237 24.97 9.20 0.94
CA VAL A 237 23.92 10.01 0.32
C VAL A 237 24.12 11.50 0.59
N ILE A 238 23.61 12.30 -0.33
CA ILE A 238 23.37 13.74 -0.14
C ILE A 238 21.89 13.92 0.17
N TYR A 239 21.58 14.71 1.19
CA TYR A 239 20.21 15.06 1.53
C TYR A 239 20.06 16.53 1.85
N THR A 240 18.88 17.09 1.55
CA THR A 240 18.51 18.44 1.92
C THR A 240 17.62 18.45 3.15
N ARG A 241 17.93 19.29 4.13
CA ARG A 241 17.09 19.57 5.31
C ARG A 241 17.14 21.06 5.61
N ASN A 242 15.98 21.69 5.86
CA ASN A 242 15.89 23.13 6.10
C ASN A 242 16.56 24.01 5.02
N GLY A 243 16.58 23.53 3.77
CA GLY A 243 17.23 24.22 2.65
C GLY A 243 18.76 24.04 2.59
N GLU A 244 19.36 23.35 3.55
CA GLU A 244 20.80 23.06 3.58
C GLU A 244 21.08 21.66 3.07
N SER A 245 22.14 21.53 2.27
CA SER A 245 22.63 20.26 1.74
C SER A 245 23.63 19.63 2.71
N HIS A 246 23.40 18.38 3.05
CA HIS A 246 24.25 17.59 3.94
C HIS A 246 24.73 16.33 3.24
N THR A 247 25.88 15.81 3.67
CA THR A 247 26.44 14.54 3.19
C THR A 247 26.66 13.59 4.36
N VAL A 248 26.27 12.33 4.17
CA VAL A 248 26.57 11.25 5.12
C VAL A 248 27.07 10.03 4.38
N ARG A 249 27.99 9.29 5.02
CA ARG A 249 28.58 8.06 4.50
C ARG A 249 28.01 6.84 5.22
N ALA A 250 27.91 5.73 4.50
CA ALA A 250 27.61 4.42 5.05
C ALA A 250 28.90 3.58 5.05
N GLU A 251 29.20 2.91 6.16
CA GLU A 251 30.38 2.03 6.23
C GLU A 251 30.17 0.72 5.47
N ARG A 252 28.92 0.22 5.40
CA ARG A 252 28.58 -1.02 4.70
C ARG A 252 27.76 -0.78 3.44
N GLU A 253 26.49 -0.37 3.60
CA GLU A 253 25.57 -0.24 2.47
C GLU A 253 24.59 0.92 2.62
N VAL A 254 24.16 1.48 1.49
CA VAL A 254 23.00 2.36 1.37
C VAL A 254 21.77 1.51 1.05
N LEU A 255 20.69 1.70 1.80
CA LEU A 255 19.42 1.01 1.61
C LEU A 255 18.34 2.00 1.15
N VAL A 256 17.76 1.79 -0.02
CA VAL A 256 16.69 2.64 -0.57
C VAL A 256 15.33 2.09 -0.18
N GLY A 257 14.56 2.89 0.56
CA GLY A 257 13.22 2.56 1.05
C GLY A 257 12.25 3.74 0.92
N ALA A 258 12.39 4.53 -0.15
CA ALA A 258 11.62 5.75 -0.38
C ALA A 258 10.24 5.49 -1.01
N GLY A 259 9.91 4.23 -1.30
CA GLY A 259 8.66 3.80 -1.92
C GLY A 259 8.68 3.93 -3.44
N THR A 260 7.74 3.23 -4.09
CA THR A 260 7.74 2.94 -5.54
C THR A 260 8.07 4.12 -6.45
N TYR A 261 7.44 5.28 -6.27
CA TYR A 261 7.70 6.45 -7.12
C TYR A 261 9.05 7.12 -6.80
N ASN A 262 9.31 7.36 -5.52
CA ASN A 262 10.46 8.16 -5.09
C ASN A 262 11.78 7.38 -5.13
N SER A 263 11.74 6.06 -4.92
CA SER A 263 12.92 5.21 -5.08
C SER A 263 13.40 5.23 -6.53
N ALA A 264 12.49 5.07 -7.52
CA ALA A 264 12.87 5.16 -8.93
C ALA A 264 13.42 6.53 -9.32
N LYS A 265 12.78 7.61 -8.83
CA LYS A 265 13.29 8.97 -9.00
C LYS A 265 14.69 9.14 -8.40
N LEU A 266 14.92 8.67 -7.17
CA LEU A 266 16.22 8.78 -6.50
C LEU A 266 17.31 8.02 -7.27
N MET A 267 17.01 6.83 -7.77
CA MET A 267 17.95 6.06 -8.61
C MET A 267 18.36 6.86 -9.85
N MET A 268 17.39 7.41 -10.59
CA MET A 268 17.68 8.20 -11.79
C MET A 268 18.45 9.49 -11.47
N LEU A 269 18.08 10.23 -10.42
CA LEU A 269 18.83 11.42 -9.96
C LEU A 269 20.28 11.09 -9.55
N SER A 270 20.53 9.85 -9.17
CA SER A 270 21.85 9.33 -8.83
C SER A 270 22.64 8.80 -10.03
N GLY A 271 22.10 8.95 -11.25
CA GLY A 271 22.74 8.46 -12.48
C GLY A 271 22.53 6.97 -12.74
N ILE A 272 21.58 6.33 -12.06
CA ILE A 272 21.28 4.90 -12.19
C ILE A 272 19.91 4.74 -12.84
N GLY A 273 19.87 4.35 -14.11
CA GLY A 273 18.63 4.23 -14.88
C GLY A 273 18.85 4.29 -16.39
N PRO A 274 17.80 4.52 -17.20
CA PRO A 274 17.93 4.50 -18.66
C PRO A 274 18.87 5.61 -19.15
N ALA A 275 20.00 5.26 -19.75
CA ALA A 275 21.08 6.20 -20.07
C ALA A 275 20.63 7.40 -20.91
N ASP A 276 19.76 7.20 -21.89
CA ASP A 276 19.28 8.29 -22.74
C ASP A 276 18.38 9.27 -21.99
N HIS A 277 17.52 8.78 -21.10
CA HIS A 277 16.69 9.61 -20.22
C HIS A 277 17.56 10.44 -19.26
N LEU A 278 18.61 9.83 -18.70
CA LEU A 278 19.56 10.53 -17.83
C LEU A 278 20.29 11.66 -18.58
N ARG A 279 20.79 11.37 -19.79
CA ARG A 279 21.45 12.37 -20.66
C ARG A 279 20.53 13.52 -21.04
N GLN A 280 19.25 13.25 -21.33
CA GLN A 280 18.24 14.27 -21.61
C GLN A 280 18.07 15.28 -20.46
N HIS A 281 18.28 14.84 -19.22
CA HIS A 281 18.24 15.71 -18.04
C HIS A 281 19.61 16.23 -17.61
N GLY A 282 20.68 16.00 -18.38
CA GLY A 282 22.03 16.43 -18.04
C GLY A 282 22.65 15.69 -16.85
N ILE A 283 22.18 14.47 -16.56
CA ILE A 283 22.67 13.63 -15.46
C ILE A 283 23.71 12.67 -16.02
N ALA A 284 24.88 12.61 -15.36
CA ALA A 284 25.92 11.66 -15.70
C ALA A 284 25.45 10.22 -15.42
N VAL A 285 25.68 9.33 -16.39
CA VAL A 285 25.30 7.91 -16.28
C VAL A 285 26.34 7.18 -15.43
N VAL A 286 25.91 6.66 -14.30
CA VAL A 286 26.68 5.78 -13.41
C VAL A 286 26.46 4.32 -13.80
N ALA A 287 25.20 3.92 -14.00
CA ALA A 287 24.83 2.60 -14.46
C ALA A 287 23.60 2.71 -15.38
N ASP A 288 23.72 2.16 -16.60
CA ASP A 288 22.62 2.07 -17.55
C ASP A 288 21.74 0.87 -17.19
N ILE A 289 20.59 1.15 -16.60
CA ILE A 289 19.60 0.14 -16.21
C ILE A 289 18.24 0.55 -16.79
N PRO A 290 17.91 0.10 -18.01
CA PRO A 290 16.68 0.49 -18.71
C PRO A 290 15.38 0.17 -17.94
N GLY A 291 15.44 -0.79 -17.01
CA GLY A 291 14.30 -1.17 -16.17
C GLY A 291 13.94 -0.19 -15.07
N VAL A 292 14.81 0.75 -14.69
CA VAL A 292 14.52 1.72 -13.63
C VAL A 292 13.35 2.62 -14.04
N GLY A 293 12.33 2.66 -13.18
CA GLY A 293 11.10 3.40 -13.43
C GLY A 293 10.09 2.68 -14.31
N GLN A 294 10.41 1.51 -14.87
CA GLN A 294 9.47 0.72 -15.69
C GLN A 294 8.64 -0.24 -14.83
N ASN A 295 7.68 -0.95 -15.42
CA ASN A 295 6.89 -1.98 -14.73
C ASN A 295 6.09 -1.45 -13.52
N LEU A 296 5.70 -0.17 -13.53
CA LEU A 296 4.79 0.35 -12.50
C LEU A 296 3.47 -0.42 -12.59
N GLN A 297 3.07 -0.98 -11.46
CA GLN A 297 1.79 -1.65 -11.26
C GLN A 297 1.10 -1.02 -10.06
N ASP A 298 -0.20 -0.89 -10.13
CA ASP A 298 -1.00 -0.39 -9.02
C ASP A 298 -2.39 -1.00 -9.08
N HIS A 299 -2.88 -1.39 -7.91
CA HIS A 299 -4.28 -1.78 -7.78
C HIS A 299 -5.16 -0.58 -8.10
N HIS A 300 -6.19 -0.82 -8.89
CA HIS A 300 -7.19 0.18 -9.20
C HIS A 300 -8.59 -0.36 -8.98
N GLU A 301 -9.49 0.54 -8.64
CA GLU A 301 -10.87 0.21 -8.30
C GLU A 301 -11.87 1.12 -8.98
N VAL A 302 -13.05 0.55 -9.27
CA VAL A 302 -14.23 1.26 -9.75
C VAL A 302 -15.37 1.02 -8.76
N PRO A 303 -16.07 2.07 -8.31
CA PRO A 303 -17.11 1.93 -7.30
C PRO A 303 -18.47 1.51 -7.89
N VAL A 304 -19.33 0.94 -7.04
CA VAL A 304 -20.79 0.94 -7.18
C VAL A 304 -21.35 1.53 -5.89
N ILE A 305 -22.25 2.50 -5.98
CA ILE A 305 -22.70 3.30 -4.84
C ILE A 305 -24.21 3.27 -4.78
N ALA A 306 -24.77 3.03 -3.60
CA ALA A 306 -26.20 3.06 -3.37
C ALA A 306 -26.57 3.79 -2.06
N THR A 307 -27.71 4.49 -2.06
CA THR A 307 -28.34 5.03 -0.85
C THR A 307 -29.14 3.97 -0.12
N THR A 308 -29.43 4.21 1.15
CA THR A 308 -30.33 3.36 1.96
C THR A 308 -31.61 4.07 2.34
N LYS A 309 -32.72 3.31 2.50
CA LYS A 309 -34.07 3.82 2.87
C LYS A 309 -34.12 4.48 4.26
N GLY A 310 -33.09 4.28 5.07
CA GLY A 310 -32.97 4.83 6.42
C GLY A 310 -31.51 4.96 6.86
N LYS A 311 -31.31 5.24 8.15
CA LYS A 311 -29.97 5.36 8.75
C LYS A 311 -29.23 4.03 8.65
N SER A 312 -28.02 4.07 8.10
CA SER A 312 -27.18 2.90 7.84
C SER A 312 -25.71 3.26 7.95
N GLY A 313 -24.90 2.34 8.47
CA GLY A 313 -23.45 2.49 8.50
C GLY A 313 -22.94 3.70 9.30
N TYR A 314 -21.90 4.36 8.78
CA TYR A 314 -21.09 5.35 9.51
C TYR A 314 -21.43 6.81 9.23
N PHE A 315 -22.33 7.09 8.30
CA PHE A 315 -22.65 8.47 7.93
C PHE A 315 -23.14 9.29 9.16
N GLY A 316 -22.49 10.42 9.41
CA GLY A 316 -22.82 11.31 10.53
C GLY A 316 -22.32 10.87 11.91
N GLN A 317 -21.55 9.78 12.02
CA GLN A 317 -20.93 9.34 13.28
C GLN A 317 -19.74 10.22 13.71
N ASP A 318 -19.22 11.02 12.80
CA ASP A 318 -18.00 11.81 12.95
C ASP A 318 -18.24 13.31 13.18
N ARG A 319 -19.50 13.70 13.46
CA ARG A 319 -19.94 15.10 13.65
C ARG A 319 -20.91 15.28 14.81
N GLY A 320 -20.98 16.51 15.32
CA GLY A 320 -21.97 16.93 16.32
C GLY A 320 -21.99 16.04 17.57
N TRP A 321 -23.19 15.78 18.09
CA TRP A 321 -23.39 14.96 19.29
C TRP A 321 -22.90 13.51 19.12
N ASN A 322 -23.06 12.90 17.94
CA ASN A 322 -22.59 11.54 17.69
C ASN A 322 -21.08 11.42 17.88
N MET A 323 -20.31 12.40 17.37
CA MET A 323 -18.85 12.44 17.55
C MET A 323 -18.47 12.49 19.03
N ILE A 324 -19.11 13.37 19.79
CA ILE A 324 -18.85 13.53 21.23
C ILE A 324 -19.18 12.22 21.96
N ARG A 325 -20.36 11.65 21.71
CA ARG A 325 -20.80 10.38 22.30
C ARG A 325 -19.85 9.23 21.97
N ASN A 326 -19.45 9.10 20.71
CA ASN A 326 -18.55 8.03 20.25
C ASN A 326 -17.14 8.21 20.84
N GLY A 327 -16.65 9.45 20.94
CA GLY A 327 -15.39 9.77 21.61
C GLY A 327 -15.42 9.45 23.10
N LEU A 328 -16.49 9.80 23.82
CA LEU A 328 -16.68 9.43 25.22
C LEU A 328 -16.77 7.92 25.41
N GLN A 329 -17.51 7.21 24.55
CA GLN A 329 -17.59 5.75 24.59
C GLN A 329 -16.21 5.11 24.44
N TYR A 330 -15.39 5.59 23.51
CA TYR A 330 -14.01 5.14 23.33
C TYR A 330 -13.14 5.41 24.57
N LEU A 331 -13.19 6.62 25.13
CA LEU A 331 -12.38 6.98 26.29
C LEU A 331 -12.77 6.20 27.55
N LEU A 332 -14.07 5.96 27.75
CA LEU A 332 -14.58 5.30 28.95
C LEU A 332 -14.49 3.77 28.86
N THR A 333 -14.81 3.19 27.70
CA THR A 333 -15.02 1.74 27.55
C THR A 333 -14.18 1.09 26.45
N ASN A 334 -13.37 1.86 25.71
CA ASN A 334 -12.58 1.36 24.57
C ASN A 334 -13.43 0.57 23.54
N SER A 335 -14.63 1.07 23.25
CA SER A 335 -15.60 0.42 22.36
C SER A 335 -16.28 1.41 21.41
N GLY A 336 -17.06 0.90 20.46
CA GLY A 336 -17.90 1.69 19.56
C GLY A 336 -17.20 2.15 18.28
N PRO A 337 -17.83 3.03 17.48
CA PRO A 337 -17.39 3.34 16.11
C PRO A 337 -15.97 3.90 15.94
N VAL A 338 -15.31 4.32 17.02
CA VAL A 338 -13.91 4.80 16.99
C VAL A 338 -12.91 3.65 16.84
N THR A 339 -13.29 2.43 17.25
CA THR A 339 -12.42 1.24 17.31
C THR A 339 -12.39 0.42 16.00
N THR A 340 -12.89 0.99 14.92
CA THR A 340 -12.93 0.43 13.56
C THR A 340 -12.57 1.50 12.55
N THR A 341 -12.21 1.09 11.34
CA THR A 341 -11.80 1.98 10.24
C THR A 341 -12.96 2.31 9.33
N GLY A 342 -14.12 1.69 9.55
CA GLY A 342 -15.28 1.81 8.67
C GLY A 342 -15.19 1.01 7.37
N ILE A 343 -14.07 0.31 7.11
CA ILE A 343 -13.92 -0.67 6.02
C ILE A 343 -13.66 -2.03 6.66
N GLU A 344 -14.72 -2.81 6.84
CA GLU A 344 -14.75 -3.91 7.81
C GLU A 344 -14.77 -5.28 7.15
N ALA A 345 -15.42 -5.38 6.01
CA ALA A 345 -15.60 -6.63 5.27
C ALA A 345 -15.20 -6.47 3.80
N CYS A 346 -14.82 -7.60 3.21
CA CYS A 346 -14.61 -7.69 1.78
C CYS A 346 -15.03 -9.08 1.26
N MET A 347 -15.05 -9.20 -0.06
CA MET A 347 -15.28 -10.44 -0.78
C MET A 347 -14.19 -10.63 -1.84
N PHE A 348 -13.60 -11.82 -1.88
CA PHE A 348 -12.64 -12.23 -2.91
C PHE A 348 -13.27 -13.25 -3.82
N PHE A 349 -13.28 -12.96 -5.11
CA PHE A 349 -13.87 -13.83 -6.13
C PHE A 349 -13.15 -13.67 -7.48
N ASP A 350 -13.46 -14.57 -8.39
CA ASP A 350 -13.05 -14.48 -9.79
C ASP A 350 -14.28 -14.38 -10.67
N PRO A 351 -14.48 -13.28 -11.43
CA PRO A 351 -15.63 -13.13 -12.31
C PRO A 351 -15.70 -14.19 -13.42
N ASP A 352 -14.56 -14.76 -13.82
CA ASP A 352 -14.46 -15.77 -14.87
C ASP A 352 -14.59 -17.21 -14.32
N GLY A 353 -14.80 -17.39 -13.01
CA GLY A 353 -14.93 -18.69 -12.36
C GLY A 353 -13.62 -19.48 -12.20
N GLY A 354 -12.48 -18.81 -12.35
CA GLY A 354 -11.14 -19.37 -12.21
C GLY A 354 -10.79 -19.78 -10.78
N PRO A 355 -9.67 -20.52 -10.60
CA PRO A 355 -9.28 -21.12 -9.33
C PRO A 355 -8.57 -20.15 -8.37
N ARG A 356 -8.47 -18.87 -8.71
CA ARG A 356 -7.81 -17.85 -7.89
C ARG A 356 -8.58 -16.53 -8.01
N PRO A 357 -8.92 -15.84 -6.90
CA PRO A 357 -9.69 -14.63 -7.00
C PRO A 357 -8.86 -13.54 -7.69
N THR A 358 -9.46 -12.84 -8.64
CA THR A 358 -8.88 -11.69 -9.37
C THR A 358 -9.41 -10.36 -8.86
N ILE A 359 -10.50 -10.37 -8.09
CA ILE A 359 -11.16 -9.19 -7.56
C ILE A 359 -11.22 -9.26 -6.04
N GLN A 360 -10.91 -8.15 -5.38
CA GLN A 360 -11.27 -7.88 -4.00
C GLN A 360 -12.33 -6.78 -3.98
N LEU A 361 -13.54 -7.12 -3.57
CA LEU A 361 -14.64 -6.17 -3.43
C LEU A 361 -14.79 -5.75 -1.98
N TYR A 362 -14.52 -4.47 -1.71
CA TYR A 362 -14.68 -3.91 -0.37
C TYR A 362 -16.12 -3.46 -0.14
N CYS A 363 -16.60 -3.61 1.09
CA CYS A 363 -17.84 -2.98 1.54
C CYS A 363 -17.53 -1.81 2.48
N ALA A 364 -17.83 -0.59 2.03
CA ALA A 364 -17.82 0.62 2.84
C ALA A 364 -19.26 1.00 3.22
N PRO A 365 -19.69 0.92 4.49
CA PRO A 365 -21.02 1.34 4.97
C PRO A 365 -21.20 2.87 5.02
N ILE A 366 -20.89 3.55 3.92
CA ILE A 366 -21.08 4.98 3.72
C ILE A 366 -21.12 5.27 2.22
N VAL A 367 -21.83 6.32 1.81
CA VAL A 367 -21.67 6.90 0.48
C VAL A 367 -20.31 7.58 0.39
N TYR A 368 -19.35 6.92 -0.27
CA TYR A 368 -18.04 7.49 -0.59
C TYR A 368 -18.02 8.00 -2.02
N LEU A 369 -18.20 9.31 -2.18
CA LEU A 369 -18.18 9.96 -3.49
C LEU A 369 -16.85 10.67 -3.68
N ASP A 370 -16.17 10.35 -4.77
CA ASP A 370 -15.14 11.22 -5.29
C ASP A 370 -15.81 12.50 -5.81
N ARG A 371 -15.34 13.65 -5.33
CA ARG A 371 -15.91 14.97 -5.66
C ARG A 371 -15.77 15.28 -7.15
N ASP A 372 -14.81 14.66 -7.82
CA ASP A 372 -14.55 14.85 -9.25
C ASP A 372 -15.52 14.06 -10.14
N VAL A 373 -16.34 13.15 -9.56
CA VAL A 373 -17.22 12.25 -10.33
C VAL A 373 -18.70 12.49 -10.06
N SER A 374 -19.09 13.04 -8.91
CA SER A 374 -20.50 13.25 -8.60
C SER A 374 -20.77 14.49 -7.75
N ALA A 375 -21.85 15.20 -8.09
CA ALA A 375 -22.42 16.28 -7.29
C ALA A 375 -23.34 15.78 -6.15
N ALA A 376 -23.52 14.46 -6.01
CA ALA A 376 -24.37 13.89 -4.96
C ALA A 376 -23.81 14.24 -3.57
N LYS A 377 -24.71 14.56 -2.64
CA LYS A 377 -24.32 14.91 -1.26
C LYS A 377 -24.06 13.64 -0.46
N PRO A 378 -23.02 13.61 0.39
CA PRO A 378 -22.82 12.51 1.33
C PRO A 378 -24.09 12.24 2.14
N THR A 379 -24.51 10.98 2.20
CA THR A 379 -25.71 10.51 2.90
C THR A 379 -25.53 9.07 3.39
N TYR A 380 -26.56 8.50 4.03
CA TYR A 380 -26.60 7.09 4.39
C TYR A 380 -26.62 6.21 3.13
N GLY A 381 -25.78 5.19 3.11
CA GLY A 381 -25.65 4.29 1.97
C GLY A 381 -24.51 3.32 2.12
N VAL A 382 -24.19 2.65 1.02
CA VAL A 382 -23.09 1.70 0.89
C VAL A 382 -22.32 1.99 -0.40
N THR A 383 -21.00 1.85 -0.33
CA THR A 383 -20.12 1.87 -1.49
C THR A 383 -19.40 0.53 -1.56
N PHE A 384 -19.56 -0.14 -2.70
CA PHE A 384 -18.74 -1.28 -3.08
C PHE A 384 -17.62 -0.80 -3.98
N THR A 385 -16.38 -1.17 -3.69
CA THR A 385 -15.26 -0.88 -4.59
C THR A 385 -14.62 -2.17 -5.03
N SER A 386 -14.64 -2.40 -6.35
CA SER A 386 -14.08 -3.60 -6.97
C SER A 386 -12.63 -3.32 -7.34
N CYS A 387 -11.71 -3.84 -6.54
CA CYS A 387 -10.28 -3.70 -6.76
C CYS A 387 -9.76 -4.87 -7.61
N LEU A 388 -9.17 -4.56 -8.78
CA LEU A 388 -8.49 -5.54 -9.61
C LEU A 388 -7.14 -5.90 -8.97
N LEU A 389 -6.93 -7.18 -8.64
CA LEU A 389 -5.80 -7.65 -7.83
C LEU A 389 -4.50 -7.86 -8.62
N ARG A 390 -4.59 -8.14 -9.91
CA ARG A 390 -3.41 -8.46 -10.74
C ARG A 390 -3.54 -7.81 -12.12
N PRO A 391 -3.57 -6.47 -12.19
CA PRO A 391 -3.68 -5.76 -13.46
C PRO A 391 -2.52 -6.11 -14.39
N LYS A 392 -2.83 -6.27 -15.67
CA LYS A 392 -1.85 -6.57 -16.73
C LYS A 392 -1.22 -5.32 -17.31
N ALA A 393 -1.88 -4.17 -17.22
CA ALA A 393 -1.29 -2.91 -17.63
C ALA A 393 0.01 -2.63 -16.86
N ARG A 394 0.95 -1.97 -17.54
CA ARG A 394 2.24 -1.55 -16.99
C ARG A 394 2.44 -0.08 -17.28
N GLY A 395 2.69 0.67 -16.22
CA GLY A 395 3.00 2.08 -16.25
C GLY A 395 4.50 2.35 -16.14
N SER A 396 4.84 3.62 -15.96
CA SER A 396 6.21 4.07 -15.73
C SER A 396 6.31 5.27 -14.78
N VAL A 397 7.52 5.49 -14.26
CA VAL A 397 7.94 6.64 -13.48
C VAL A 397 9.21 7.19 -14.10
N THR A 398 9.20 8.45 -14.52
CA THR A 398 10.36 9.12 -15.11
C THR A 398 10.66 10.43 -14.40
N LEU A 399 11.86 10.97 -14.65
CA LEU A 399 12.20 12.31 -14.15
C LEU A 399 11.41 13.38 -14.90
N ARG A 400 10.97 14.40 -14.15
CA ARG A 400 10.48 15.65 -14.71
C ARG A 400 11.63 16.59 -15.07
N SER A 401 12.65 16.62 -14.23
CA SER A 401 13.85 17.43 -14.35
C SER A 401 14.98 16.80 -13.52
N ALA A 402 16.17 17.41 -13.57
CA ALA A 402 17.27 17.06 -12.67
C ALA A 402 17.15 17.68 -11.26
N ASN A 403 16.10 18.47 -10.98
CA ASN A 403 15.88 19.06 -9.67
C ASN A 403 15.27 18.02 -8.70
N PRO A 404 15.95 17.66 -7.61
CA PRO A 404 15.42 16.71 -6.63
C PRO A 404 14.11 17.14 -5.96
N ALA A 405 13.78 18.43 -5.96
CA ALA A 405 12.52 18.94 -5.41
C ALA A 405 11.30 18.68 -6.31
N ASP A 406 11.50 18.48 -7.61
CA ASP A 406 10.39 18.33 -8.57
C ASP A 406 9.77 16.93 -8.46
N GLN A 407 8.44 16.83 -8.44
CA GLN A 407 7.77 15.52 -8.45
C GLN A 407 8.11 14.73 -9.72
N PRO A 408 8.22 13.39 -9.64
CA PRO A 408 8.40 12.57 -10.83
C PRO A 408 7.20 12.69 -11.78
N VAL A 409 7.39 12.28 -13.02
CA VAL A 409 6.29 12.04 -13.96
C VAL A 409 5.81 10.61 -13.72
N VAL A 410 4.52 10.45 -13.43
CA VAL A 410 3.92 9.14 -13.14
C VAL A 410 2.88 8.82 -14.21
N ASP A 411 3.04 7.70 -14.88
CA ASP A 411 2.05 7.12 -15.78
C ASP A 411 1.60 5.78 -15.21
N CYS A 412 0.38 5.71 -14.69
CA CYS A 412 -0.18 4.47 -14.15
C CYS A 412 -0.65 3.51 -15.24
N ASN A 413 -0.95 4.03 -16.43
CA ASN A 413 -1.53 3.29 -17.55
C ASN A 413 -2.74 2.41 -17.15
N PHE A 414 -3.68 2.94 -16.35
CA PHE A 414 -4.89 2.21 -15.97
C PHE A 414 -5.70 1.84 -17.21
N PHE A 415 -6.20 0.61 -17.25
CA PHE A 415 -6.86 0.01 -18.41
C PHE A 415 -6.03 -0.01 -19.70
N GLY A 416 -4.71 0.14 -19.62
CA GLY A 416 -3.81 0.00 -20.77
C GLY A 416 -3.79 -1.41 -21.37
N HIS A 417 -4.32 -2.40 -20.66
CA HIS A 417 -4.54 -3.76 -21.16
C HIS A 417 -6.05 -4.09 -21.16
N PRO A 418 -6.61 -4.65 -22.25
CA PRO A 418 -8.06 -4.86 -22.39
C PRO A 418 -8.67 -5.77 -21.31
N ASP A 419 -7.92 -6.78 -20.85
CA ASP A 419 -8.40 -7.64 -19.75
C ASP A 419 -8.66 -6.89 -18.44
N ASP A 420 -7.95 -5.79 -18.18
CA ASP A 420 -8.12 -5.06 -16.93
C ASP A 420 -9.51 -4.42 -16.90
N LEU A 421 -9.90 -3.75 -17.99
CA LEU A 421 -11.23 -3.17 -18.14
C LEU A 421 -12.32 -4.24 -18.16
N ARG A 422 -12.10 -5.35 -18.88
CA ARG A 422 -13.04 -6.47 -18.95
C ARG A 422 -13.36 -7.07 -17.58
N LEU A 423 -12.33 -7.35 -16.78
CA LEU A 423 -12.48 -7.91 -15.43
C LEU A 423 -13.12 -6.90 -14.47
N THR A 424 -12.77 -5.62 -14.59
CA THR A 424 -13.44 -4.56 -13.82
C THR A 424 -14.93 -4.49 -14.14
N ILE A 425 -15.32 -4.51 -15.41
CA ILE A 425 -16.73 -4.53 -15.84
C ILE A 425 -17.46 -5.76 -15.28
N ALA A 426 -16.86 -6.94 -15.38
CA ALA A 426 -17.43 -8.16 -14.82
C ALA A 426 -17.63 -8.06 -13.29
N ALA A 427 -16.70 -7.43 -12.58
CA ALA A 427 -16.82 -7.16 -11.15
C ALA A 427 -17.95 -6.17 -10.81
N LEU A 428 -18.23 -5.17 -11.67
CA LEU A 428 -19.37 -4.25 -11.49
C LEU A 428 -20.70 -5.00 -11.59
N HIS A 429 -20.83 -5.95 -12.52
CA HIS A 429 -22.02 -6.79 -12.61
C HIS A 429 -22.21 -7.62 -11.34
N GLU A 430 -21.15 -8.20 -10.77
CA GLU A 430 -21.24 -8.97 -9.53
C GLU A 430 -21.59 -8.08 -8.32
N ALA A 431 -20.94 -6.92 -8.18
CA ALA A 431 -21.26 -5.92 -7.15
C ALA A 431 -22.74 -5.52 -7.19
N ARG A 432 -23.31 -5.42 -8.40
CA ARG A 432 -24.70 -5.10 -8.60
C ARG A 432 -25.66 -6.23 -8.22
N LYS A 433 -25.33 -7.48 -8.54
CA LYS A 433 -26.12 -8.63 -8.06
C LYS A 433 -26.15 -8.63 -6.54
N LEU A 434 -25.02 -8.33 -5.90
CA LEU A 434 -24.91 -8.25 -4.45
C LEU A 434 -25.79 -7.15 -3.86
N LEU A 435 -25.80 -5.94 -4.44
CA LEU A 435 -26.72 -4.87 -4.02
C LEU A 435 -28.20 -5.27 -4.10
N LYS A 436 -28.55 -6.14 -5.06
CA LYS A 436 -29.91 -6.62 -5.28
C LYS A 436 -30.25 -7.90 -4.51
N SER A 437 -29.36 -8.40 -3.67
CA SER A 437 -29.55 -9.63 -2.90
C SER A 437 -29.96 -9.35 -1.44
N SER A 438 -30.96 -10.06 -0.94
CA SER A 438 -31.37 -9.97 0.48
C SER A 438 -30.29 -10.55 1.41
N PRO A 439 -30.14 -10.02 2.64
CA PRO A 439 -30.95 -8.97 3.25
C PRO A 439 -30.53 -7.54 2.88
N LEU A 440 -29.40 -7.36 2.18
CA LEU A 440 -28.90 -6.02 1.83
C LEU A 440 -29.89 -5.24 0.97
N ALA A 441 -30.48 -5.90 -0.03
CA ALA A 441 -31.46 -5.31 -0.96
C ALA A 441 -32.65 -4.64 -0.27
N GLU A 442 -33.05 -5.12 0.91
CA GLU A 442 -34.17 -4.59 1.65
C GLU A 442 -33.88 -3.17 2.17
N LYS A 443 -32.60 -2.89 2.45
CA LYS A 443 -32.12 -1.59 2.94
C LYS A 443 -31.80 -0.60 1.83
N ILE A 444 -31.46 -1.08 0.64
CA ILE A 444 -31.12 -0.23 -0.50
C ILE A 444 -32.35 0.57 -0.93
N ASP A 445 -32.13 1.87 -1.15
CA ASP A 445 -33.13 2.78 -1.72
C ASP A 445 -32.87 2.96 -3.21
N THR A 446 -31.74 3.57 -3.59
CA THR A 446 -31.40 3.85 -4.99
C THR A 446 -29.92 3.56 -5.28
N GLU A 447 -29.63 2.92 -6.42
CA GLU A 447 -28.28 2.83 -6.99
C GLU A 447 -27.89 4.20 -7.58
N LEU A 448 -26.98 4.92 -6.93
CA LEU A 448 -26.52 6.25 -7.35
C LEU A 448 -25.52 6.20 -8.50
N LEU A 449 -24.52 5.31 -8.41
CA LEU A 449 -23.49 5.14 -9.43
C LEU A 449 -23.22 3.63 -9.64
N PRO A 450 -23.04 3.16 -10.88
CA PRO A 450 -23.20 3.91 -12.13
C PRO A 450 -24.67 4.29 -12.44
N GLY A 451 -25.62 3.61 -11.82
CA GLY A 451 -27.05 3.81 -12.05
C GLY A 451 -27.58 2.89 -13.14
N GLN A 452 -28.90 2.66 -13.14
CA GLN A 452 -29.50 1.58 -13.93
C GLN A 452 -29.34 1.73 -15.43
N ALA A 453 -29.34 2.95 -15.97
CA ALA A 453 -29.24 3.20 -17.40
C ALA A 453 -27.85 2.90 -17.99
N VAL A 454 -26.80 2.89 -17.16
CA VAL A 454 -25.41 2.74 -17.62
C VAL A 454 -25.00 1.27 -17.73
N MET A 455 -25.54 0.41 -16.86
CA MET A 455 -25.12 -1.00 -16.77
C MET A 455 -25.56 -1.87 -17.96
N ASP A 456 -26.53 -1.41 -18.74
CA ASP A 456 -27.10 -2.16 -19.87
C ASP A 456 -26.52 -1.66 -21.22
N ASP A 457 -25.64 -0.66 -21.19
CA ASP A 457 -24.93 -0.08 -22.33
C ASP A 457 -23.41 -0.27 -22.16
N PRO A 458 -22.76 -1.15 -22.95
CA PRO A 458 -21.33 -1.41 -22.85
C PRO A 458 -20.47 -0.15 -23.01
N GLU A 459 -20.80 0.75 -23.94
CA GLU A 459 -20.01 1.97 -24.17
C GLU A 459 -20.14 2.94 -22.99
N ALA A 460 -21.35 3.06 -22.44
CA ALA A 460 -21.59 3.86 -21.24
C ALA A 460 -20.82 3.29 -20.03
N LEU A 461 -20.74 1.96 -19.90
CA LEU A 461 -20.06 1.30 -18.80
C LEU A 461 -18.52 1.42 -18.89
N GLU A 462 -17.95 1.32 -20.08
CA GLU A 462 -16.52 1.59 -20.31
C GLU A 462 -16.19 3.05 -19.96
N LYS A 463 -17.01 3.99 -20.44
CA LYS A 463 -16.87 5.41 -20.11
C LYS A 463 -16.96 5.65 -18.60
N TYR A 464 -17.91 5.00 -17.93
CA TYR A 464 -18.05 5.06 -16.48
C TYR A 464 -16.77 4.59 -15.77
N CYS A 465 -16.22 3.44 -16.18
CA CYS A 465 -14.96 2.93 -15.64
C CYS A 465 -13.83 3.96 -15.82
N GLY A 466 -13.66 4.51 -17.02
CA GLY A 466 -12.64 5.54 -17.28
C GLY A 466 -12.82 6.81 -16.44
N GLN A 467 -14.07 7.22 -16.21
CA GLN A 467 -14.42 8.41 -15.42
C GLN A 467 -14.24 8.23 -13.91
N THR A 468 -14.26 7.00 -13.40
CA THR A 468 -14.29 6.72 -11.96
C THR A 468 -13.09 5.95 -11.44
N VAL A 469 -12.33 5.29 -12.31
CA VAL A 469 -11.17 4.50 -11.90
C VAL A 469 -10.18 5.38 -11.14
N LYS A 470 -9.70 4.83 -10.04
CA LYS A 470 -8.69 5.44 -9.19
C LYS A 470 -7.78 4.37 -8.62
N THR A 471 -6.62 4.83 -8.15
CA THR A 471 -5.68 4.01 -7.38
C THR A 471 -6.33 3.47 -6.10
N ASN A 472 -5.94 2.26 -5.69
CA ASN A 472 -6.14 1.74 -4.35
C ASN A 472 -4.87 1.91 -3.48
N TYR A 473 -3.97 2.80 -3.88
CA TYR A 473 -2.76 3.25 -3.18
C TYR A 473 -1.70 2.16 -3.00
N HIS A 474 -1.56 1.26 -3.98
CA HIS A 474 -0.67 0.09 -3.90
C HIS A 474 0.38 0.05 -5.03
N PRO A 475 1.13 1.13 -5.31
CA PRO A 475 2.09 1.11 -6.39
C PRO A 475 3.28 0.19 -6.06
N VAL A 476 3.74 -0.60 -7.05
CA VAL A 476 4.89 -1.51 -6.95
C VAL A 476 5.71 -1.55 -8.24
N GLY A 477 6.87 -2.21 -8.21
CA GLY A 477 7.52 -2.77 -9.41
C GLY A 477 8.46 -1.88 -10.22
N THR A 478 8.64 -0.62 -9.83
CA THR A 478 9.49 0.36 -10.54
C THR A 478 11.00 0.09 -10.49
N LEU A 479 11.44 -0.83 -9.62
CA LEU A 479 12.82 -1.26 -9.47
C LEU A 479 12.86 -2.80 -9.35
N ARG A 480 12.08 -3.47 -10.21
CA ARG A 480 11.78 -4.89 -10.07
C ARG A 480 13.01 -5.79 -9.98
N MET A 481 12.89 -6.82 -9.15
CA MET A 481 13.82 -7.94 -9.14
C MET A 481 13.62 -8.82 -10.39
N GLY A 482 14.66 -9.56 -10.76
CA GLY A 482 14.60 -10.51 -11.87
C GLY A 482 15.85 -11.37 -11.96
N ARG A 483 15.83 -12.35 -12.87
CA ARG A 483 16.95 -13.27 -13.14
C ARG A 483 18.18 -12.55 -13.66
N ALA A 484 19.37 -13.14 -13.49
CA ALA A 484 20.63 -12.53 -13.93
C ALA A 484 20.65 -12.16 -15.42
N ASP A 485 20.00 -12.97 -16.26
CA ASP A 485 19.88 -12.81 -17.72
C ASP A 485 18.78 -11.82 -18.16
N ASP A 486 18.00 -11.26 -17.24
CA ASP A 486 16.95 -10.28 -17.54
C ASP A 486 17.55 -8.87 -17.69
N PRO A 487 17.56 -8.28 -18.91
CA PRO A 487 18.17 -6.97 -19.17
C PRO A 487 17.40 -5.80 -18.56
N THR A 488 16.19 -6.04 -18.05
CA THR A 488 15.32 -5.02 -17.46
C THR A 488 15.09 -5.23 -15.95
N ALA A 489 15.75 -6.22 -15.36
CA ALA A 489 15.81 -6.36 -13.91
C ALA A 489 16.70 -5.26 -13.31
N VAL A 490 16.26 -4.66 -12.20
CA VAL A 490 17.00 -3.60 -11.51
C VAL A 490 17.78 -4.15 -10.31
N VAL A 491 17.17 -5.07 -9.58
CA VAL A 491 17.80 -5.75 -8.45
C VAL A 491 17.87 -7.26 -8.66
N ASP A 492 18.78 -7.93 -7.96
CA ASP A 492 18.85 -9.39 -7.91
C ASP A 492 17.96 -9.97 -6.78
N SER A 493 18.00 -11.29 -6.58
CA SER A 493 17.22 -11.95 -5.51
C SER A 493 17.72 -11.61 -4.09
N GLU A 494 18.88 -10.99 -3.98
CA GLU A 494 19.39 -10.45 -2.73
C GLU A 494 19.09 -8.94 -2.59
N LEU A 495 18.25 -8.36 -3.47
CA LEU A 495 17.88 -6.95 -3.46
C LEU A 495 19.02 -5.97 -3.79
N ARG A 496 20.15 -6.48 -4.32
CA ARG A 496 21.32 -5.66 -4.70
C ARG A 496 21.03 -4.97 -6.02
N VAL A 497 21.32 -3.68 -6.10
CA VAL A 497 21.22 -2.93 -7.36
C VAL A 497 22.30 -3.41 -8.32
N ARG A 498 21.90 -3.71 -9.55
CA ARG A 498 22.84 -4.18 -10.58
C ARG A 498 23.76 -3.05 -11.03
N GLY A 499 25.05 -3.35 -11.17
CA GLY A 499 26.05 -2.39 -11.61
C GLY A 499 26.46 -1.35 -10.57
N VAL A 500 25.95 -1.42 -9.33
CA VAL A 500 26.38 -0.56 -8.22
C VAL A 500 26.53 -1.37 -6.95
N GLU A 501 27.77 -1.49 -6.46
CA GLU A 501 28.07 -2.20 -5.22
C GLU A 501 27.59 -1.41 -3.99
N GLY A 502 27.33 -2.10 -2.88
CA GLY A 502 26.94 -1.43 -1.62
C GLY A 502 25.57 -0.74 -1.65
N LEU A 503 24.71 -1.04 -2.62
CA LEU A 503 23.38 -0.43 -2.77
C LEU A 503 22.29 -1.50 -2.86
N ARG A 504 21.23 -1.34 -2.06
CA ARG A 504 20.03 -2.19 -2.13
C ARG A 504 18.74 -1.39 -2.15
N VAL A 505 17.68 -2.01 -2.67
CA VAL A 505 16.32 -1.48 -2.62
C VAL A 505 15.45 -2.39 -1.76
N ILE A 506 14.80 -1.82 -0.75
CA ILE A 506 14.14 -2.58 0.32
C ILE A 506 12.66 -2.22 0.47
N ASP A 507 12.00 -1.79 -0.61
CA ASP A 507 10.57 -1.42 -0.61
C ASP A 507 9.81 -2.10 -1.76
N CYS A 508 8.51 -1.80 -1.91
CA CYS A 508 7.64 -2.44 -2.89
C CYS A 508 8.03 -2.22 -4.36
N SER A 509 8.94 -1.28 -4.66
CA SER A 509 9.45 -1.11 -6.02
C SER A 509 10.13 -2.39 -6.55
N ILE A 510 10.59 -3.28 -5.68
CA ILE A 510 11.28 -4.51 -6.08
C ILE A 510 10.35 -5.62 -6.56
N MET A 511 9.04 -5.53 -6.32
CA MET A 511 8.10 -6.60 -6.65
C MET A 511 7.98 -6.78 -8.18
N PRO A 512 8.28 -7.98 -8.75
CA PRO A 512 8.08 -8.23 -10.18
C PRO A 512 6.62 -8.09 -10.59
N GLN A 513 5.72 -8.58 -9.74
CA GLN A 513 4.29 -8.51 -9.90
C GLN A 513 3.65 -8.05 -8.59
N ILE A 514 2.59 -7.26 -8.68
CA ILE A 514 1.80 -6.89 -7.51
C ILE A 514 1.13 -8.12 -6.88
N VAL A 515 1.07 -8.16 -5.55
CA VAL A 515 0.38 -9.23 -4.81
C VAL A 515 -1.12 -9.02 -4.79
N SER A 516 -1.87 -10.09 -4.56
CA SER A 516 -3.32 -10.10 -4.52
C SER A 516 -3.88 -9.59 -3.19
N GLY A 517 -3.68 -8.31 -2.89
CA GLY A 517 -4.19 -7.66 -1.67
C GLY A 517 -3.42 -6.38 -1.30
N ASN A 518 -3.71 -5.79 -0.14
CA ASN A 518 -3.05 -4.57 0.30
C ASN A 518 -1.53 -4.77 0.48
N THR A 519 -0.73 -3.78 0.08
CA THR A 519 0.74 -3.95 -0.03
C THR A 519 1.52 -3.61 1.24
N ASN A 520 0.86 -3.20 2.33
CA ASN A 520 1.55 -2.80 3.57
C ASN A 520 2.24 -3.99 4.28
N ALA A 521 1.56 -5.13 4.43
CA ALA A 521 2.19 -6.31 5.03
C ALA A 521 3.33 -6.86 4.14
N PRO A 522 3.15 -6.99 2.81
CA PRO A 522 4.26 -7.31 1.90
C PRO A 522 5.45 -6.36 2.03
N ALA A 523 5.23 -5.05 2.15
CA ALA A 523 6.30 -4.08 2.37
C ALA A 523 7.08 -4.40 3.66
N MET A 524 6.37 -4.67 4.76
CA MET A 524 7.00 -5.02 6.04
C MET A 524 7.76 -6.35 5.97
N ALA A 525 7.23 -7.36 5.26
CA ALA A 525 7.91 -8.64 5.05
C ALA A 525 9.18 -8.48 4.18
N ILE A 526 9.15 -7.65 3.14
CA ILE A 526 10.34 -7.27 2.36
C ILE A 526 11.37 -6.61 3.26
N GLY A 527 10.97 -5.64 4.10
CA GLY A 527 11.87 -4.99 5.05
C GLY A 527 12.46 -5.96 6.07
N SER A 528 11.65 -6.91 6.55
CA SER A 528 12.13 -8.01 7.40
C SER A 528 13.18 -8.84 6.66
N LYS A 529 12.88 -9.34 5.46
CA LYS A 529 13.82 -10.15 4.67
C LYS A 529 15.10 -9.40 4.34
N ALA A 530 15.00 -8.14 3.95
CA ALA A 530 16.14 -7.27 3.65
C ALA A 530 17.13 -7.21 4.82
N ALA A 531 16.66 -7.05 6.06
CA ALA A 531 17.56 -7.05 7.22
C ALA A 531 18.34 -8.35 7.37
N SER A 532 17.72 -9.51 7.10
CA SER A 532 18.43 -10.81 7.12
C SER A 532 19.49 -10.91 6.00
N LEU A 533 19.16 -10.45 4.79
CA LEU A 533 20.09 -10.48 3.64
C LEU A 533 21.27 -9.52 3.81
N VAL A 534 21.06 -8.42 4.53
CA VAL A 534 22.08 -7.40 4.80
C VAL A 534 22.96 -7.82 5.98
N ALA A 535 22.38 -8.41 7.02
CA ALA A 535 23.11 -8.82 8.23
C ALA A 535 23.85 -10.15 8.11
N GLY A 536 23.44 -11.05 7.19
CA GLY A 536 24.13 -12.32 6.94
C GLY A 536 25.50 -12.20 6.27
N ARG A 537 26.11 -11.02 6.30
CA ARG A 537 27.41 -10.69 5.70
C ARG A 537 28.45 -10.27 6.74
#